data_AF-A0A950QZ16-F1
#
_entry.id   AF-A0A950QZ16-F1
#
_cell.length_a   1.000
_cell.length_b   1.000
_cell.length_c   1.000
_cell.angle_alpha   90.00
_cell.angle_beta   90.00
_cell.angle_gamma   90.00
#
_symmetry.space_group_name_H-M   'P 1'
#
loop_
_entity.id
_entity.type
_entity.pdbx_description
1 polymer ?
#
loop_
_entity_poly.entity_id
_entity_poly.type
_entity_poly.pdbx_seq_one_letter_code
_entity_poly.pdbx_strand_id
1 'polypeptide(L)'
;MTGIGEASASRQPAVFREFSTIKVGDTATLTRTIEERDVRAFANLSGDFNPLHIQQEFAKRTSYQRPVVHGLLIGSYVSTLVGMHLPGPGGLWTEQS
;
A
#
# COMPACT_ATOMS: atom_id res chain seq x y z
N MET A 1 -28.75 -22.55 -9.88
CA MET A 1 -28.41 -23.41 -8.74
C MET A 1 -27.00 -23.94 -8.95
N THR A 2 -26.00 -23.22 -8.43
CA THR A 2 -24.65 -23.72 -8.17
C THR A 2 -24.04 -22.71 -7.19
N GLY A 3 -23.77 -23.20 -5.98
CA GLY A 3 -23.55 -22.38 -4.79
C GLY A 3 -22.26 -21.58 -4.86
N ILE A 4 -22.37 -20.29 -4.57
CA ILE A 4 -21.29 -19.50 -4.00
C ILE A 4 -21.02 -20.06 -2.60
N GLY A 5 -19.97 -20.86 -2.48
CA GLY A 5 -19.46 -21.28 -1.18
C GLY A 5 -19.06 -20.03 -0.40
N GLU A 6 -19.74 -19.78 0.71
CA GLU A 6 -19.24 -18.88 1.74
C GLU A 6 -17.89 -19.42 2.21
N ALA A 7 -16.81 -18.80 1.74
CA ALA A 7 -15.53 -18.92 2.40
C ALA A 7 -15.71 -18.29 3.78
N SER A 8 -15.99 -19.15 4.77
CA SER A 8 -15.90 -18.83 6.19
C SER A 8 -14.45 -18.45 6.49
N ALA A 9 -14.11 -17.19 6.23
CA ALA A 9 -12.92 -16.57 6.78
C ALA A 9 -13.13 -16.52 8.29
N SER A 10 -12.57 -17.50 9.00
CA SER A 10 -12.45 -17.45 10.44
C SER A 10 -11.81 -16.11 10.80
N ARG A 11 -12.60 -15.20 11.39
CA ARG A 11 -12.13 -13.90 11.84
C ARG A 11 -11.12 -14.16 12.95
N GLN A 12 -9.83 -14.22 12.60
CA GLN A 12 -8.78 -14.18 13.61
C GLN A 12 -9.05 -12.93 14.43
N PRO A 13 -9.08 -13.02 15.79
CA PRO A 13 -9.27 -11.84 16.60
C PRO A 13 -8.18 -10.85 16.21
N ALA A 14 -8.56 -9.60 15.92
CA ALA A 14 -7.59 -8.54 15.69
C ALA A 14 -6.77 -8.44 16.98
N VAL A 15 -5.56 -9.00 16.99
CA VAL A 15 -4.68 -8.95 18.16
C VAL A 15 -4.07 -7.56 18.17
N PHE A 16 -4.83 -6.59 18.70
CA PHE A 16 -4.33 -5.25 18.95
C PHE A 16 -3.02 -5.34 19.72
N ARG A 17 -2.00 -4.56 19.33
CA ARG A 17 -0.79 -4.47 20.13
C ARG A 17 -1.09 -3.69 21.41
N GLU A 18 -0.67 -4.23 22.55
CA GLU A 18 -0.77 -3.55 23.84
C GLU A 18 -0.01 -2.22 23.80
N PHE A 19 -0.70 -1.11 24.10
CA PHE A 19 -0.14 0.24 23.98
C PHE A 19 1.13 0.43 24.82
N SER A 20 1.16 -0.16 26.01
CA SER A 20 2.31 -0.11 26.93
C SER A 20 3.59 -0.73 26.37
N THR A 21 3.50 -1.53 25.30
CA THR A 21 4.65 -2.16 24.64
C THR A 21 5.28 -1.30 23.55
N ILE A 22 4.68 -0.15 23.24
CA ILE A 22 5.19 0.82 22.27
C ILE A 22 5.94 1.89 23.04
N LYS A 23 7.18 2.18 22.63
CA LYS A 23 8.05 3.11 23.34
C LYS A 23 8.47 4.26 22.43
N VAL A 24 8.66 5.43 23.02
CA VAL A 24 9.27 6.57 22.32
C VAL A 24 10.65 6.14 21.83
N GLY A 25 10.92 6.37 20.54
CA GLY A 25 12.14 5.95 19.88
C GLY A 25 12.07 4.61 19.15
N ASP A 26 10.95 3.87 19.26
CA ASP A 26 10.72 2.69 18.41
C ASP A 26 10.72 3.11 16.93
N THR A 27 11.35 2.29 16.10
CA THR A 27 11.42 2.51 14.65
C THR A 27 11.01 1.25 13.89
N ALA A 28 10.47 1.45 12.69
CA ALA A 28 10.16 0.38 11.75
C ALA A 28 10.57 0.79 10.35
N THR A 29 11.14 -0.15 9.60
CA THR A 29 11.61 0.08 8.22
C THR A 29 10.99 -0.95 7.31
N LEU A 30 10.54 -0.51 6.15
CA LEU A 30 10.06 -1.36 5.07
C LEU A 30 10.86 -1.06 3.80
N THR A 31 11.46 -2.09 3.21
CA THR A 31 12.16 -2.00 1.93
C THR A 31 11.41 -2.82 0.91
N ARG A 32 11.02 -2.20 -0.22
CA ARG A 32 10.32 -2.84 -1.32
C ARG A 32 10.88 -2.37 -2.66
N THR A 33 11.06 -3.31 -3.57
CA THR A 33 11.28 -3.04 -4.99
C THR A 33 9.91 -3.00 -5.66
N ILE A 34 9.62 -1.90 -6.36
CA ILE A 34 8.37 -1.72 -7.12
C ILE A 34 8.65 -2.10 -8.57
N GLU A 35 7.88 -3.04 -9.08
CA GLU A 35 7.93 -3.48 -10.47
C GLU A 35 6.76 -2.90 -11.28
N GLU A 36 6.84 -3.01 -12.60
CA GLU A 36 5.79 -2.56 -13.51
C GLU A 36 4.44 -3.22 -13.20
N ARG A 37 4.44 -4.49 -12.78
CA ARG A 37 3.21 -5.21 -12.40
C ARG A 37 2.49 -4.55 -11.22
N ASP A 38 3.24 -3.98 -10.27
CA ASP A 38 2.67 -3.34 -9.08
C ASP A 38 2.03 -2.01 -9.46
N VAL A 39 2.68 -1.24 -10.35
CA VAL A 39 2.14 -0.01 -10.93
C VAL A 39 0.85 -0.28 -11.71
N ARG A 40 0.83 -1.35 -12.52
CA ARG A 40 -0.37 -1.75 -13.26
C ARG A 40 -1.49 -2.23 -12.34
N ALA A 41 -1.16 -3.02 -11.32
CA ALA A 41 -2.14 -3.46 -10.32
C ALA A 41 -2.74 -2.26 -9.56
N PHE A 42 -1.92 -1.28 -9.18
CA PHE A 42 -2.40 -0.07 -8.51
C PHE A 42 -3.24 0.81 -9.44
N ALA A 43 -2.90 0.93 -10.72
CA ALA A 43 -3.73 1.61 -11.71
C ALA A 43 -5.11 0.95 -11.84
N ASN A 44 -5.16 -0.38 -11.90
CA ASN A 44 -6.41 -1.15 -11.93
C ASN A 44 -7.25 -0.96 -10.65
N LEU A 45 -6.60 -0.90 -9.48
CA LEU A 45 -7.27 -0.72 -8.20
C LEU A 45 -7.81 0.71 -8.02
N SER A 46 -6.98 1.71 -8.32
CA SER A 46 -7.27 3.12 -8.06
C SER A 46 -8.07 3.79 -9.18
N GLY A 47 -8.06 3.23 -10.39
CA GLY A 47 -8.56 3.88 -11.59
C GLY A 47 -7.62 4.95 -12.16
N ASP A 48 -6.45 5.20 -11.56
CA ASP A 48 -5.47 6.14 -12.05
C ASP A 48 -4.60 5.52 -13.16
N PHE A 49 -5.09 5.66 -14.39
CA PHE A 49 -4.39 5.27 -15.61
C PHE A 49 -3.66 6.44 -16.27
N ASN A 50 -3.19 7.44 -15.51
CA ASN A 50 -2.41 8.54 -16.07
C ASN A 50 -1.26 7.97 -16.93
N PRO A 51 -1.14 8.38 -18.21
CA PRO A 51 -0.09 7.89 -19.11
C PRO A 51 1.33 8.02 -18.56
N LEU A 52 1.57 8.97 -17.66
CA LEU A 52 2.84 9.14 -16.97
C LEU A 52 3.26 7.90 -16.15
N HIS A 53 2.30 7.13 -15.64
CA HIS A 53 2.56 5.91 -14.87
C HIS A 53 2.62 4.65 -15.73
N ILE A 54 1.86 4.59 -16.83
CA ILE A 54 1.59 3.33 -17.55
C ILE A 54 2.10 3.28 -18.99
N GLN A 55 2.55 4.41 -19.57
CA GLN A 55 2.98 4.50 -20.97
C GLN A 55 4.40 5.05 -21.10
N GLN A 56 5.33 4.19 -21.53
CA GLN A 56 6.73 4.57 -21.73
C GLN A 56 6.91 5.69 -22.76
N GLU A 57 6.19 5.63 -23.88
CA GLU A 57 6.28 6.66 -24.93
C GLU A 57 5.75 8.03 -24.50
N PHE A 58 4.76 8.05 -23.60
CA PHE A 58 4.31 9.30 -23.00
C PHE A 58 5.37 9.86 -22.06
N ALA A 59 5.90 9.03 -21.17
CA ALA A 59 6.87 9.45 -20.16
C ALA A 59 8.17 10.00 -20.78
N LYS A 60 8.63 9.44 -21.90
CA LYS A 60 9.78 9.95 -22.69
C LYS A 60 9.66 11.41 -23.11
N ARG A 61 8.44 11.92 -23.28
CA ARG A 61 8.16 13.32 -23.66
C ARG A 61 8.11 14.28 -22.46
N THR A 62 8.22 13.74 -21.25
CA THR A 62 8.22 14.52 -20.00
C THR A 62 9.64 14.62 -19.44
N SER A 63 9.86 15.49 -18.46
CA SER A 63 11.14 15.59 -17.74
C SER A 63 11.53 14.30 -17.01
N TYR A 64 10.59 13.40 -16.73
CA TYR A 64 10.87 12.13 -16.05
C TYR A 64 11.52 11.08 -16.96
N GLN A 65 11.33 11.18 -18.29
CA GLN A 65 11.89 10.30 -19.34
C GLN A 65 11.53 8.79 -19.28
N ARG A 66 10.99 8.33 -18.15
CA ARG A 66 10.52 6.97 -17.89
C ARG A 66 9.26 7.01 -17.02
N PRO A 67 8.43 5.96 -17.04
CA PRO A 67 7.28 5.90 -16.16
C PRO A 67 7.68 6.07 -14.69
N VAL A 68 6.90 6.85 -13.95
CA VAL A 68 7.07 7.03 -12.50
C VAL A 68 5.98 6.30 -11.74
N VAL A 69 6.23 5.97 -10.49
CA VAL A 69 5.28 5.28 -9.62
C VAL A 69 4.21 6.26 -9.12
N HIS A 70 2.96 5.82 -8.96
CA HIS A 70 1.91 6.62 -8.31
C HIS A 70 2.32 7.03 -6.89
N GLY A 71 2.12 8.31 -6.54
CA GLY A 71 2.45 8.80 -5.20
C GLY A 71 1.72 8.02 -4.09
N LEU A 72 0.44 7.69 -4.29
CA LEU A 72 -0.37 6.94 -3.32
C LEU A 72 -0.04 5.45 -3.26
N LEU A 73 0.58 4.87 -4.29
CA LEU A 73 1.15 3.52 -4.18
C LEU A 73 2.28 3.53 -3.14
N ILE A 74 3.14 4.54 -3.17
CA ILE A 74 4.18 4.72 -2.13
C ILE A 74 3.53 5.01 -0.77
N GLY A 75 2.53 5.90 -0.73
CA GLY A 75 1.78 6.22 0.50
C GLY A 75 1.13 5.00 1.16
N SER A 76 0.67 4.03 0.37
CA SER A 76 0.09 2.79 0.90
C SER A 76 1.07 1.96 1.75
N TYR A 77 2.37 2.10 1.52
CA TYR A 77 3.38 1.44 2.35
C TYR A 77 3.55 2.10 3.73
N VAL A 78 3.22 3.38 3.88
CA VAL A 78 3.13 4.03 5.20
C VAL A 78 1.96 3.44 5.98
N SER A 79 0.80 3.28 5.34
CA SER A 79 -0.33 2.56 5.94
C SER A 79 0.05 1.14 6.36
N THR A 80 0.83 0.43 5.53
CA THR A 80 1.36 -0.90 5.86
C THR A 80 2.25 -0.87 7.10
N LEU A 81 3.20 0.07 7.19
CA LEU A 81 4.04 0.26 8.37
C LEU A 81 3.19 0.49 9.63
N VAL A 82 2.24 1.41 9.57
CA VAL A 82 1.38 1.76 10.71
C VAL A 82 0.51 0.59 11.16
N GLY A 83 -0.20 -0.04 10.23
CA GLY A 83 -1.19 -1.08 10.54
C GLY A 83 -0.60 -2.46 10.82
N MET A 84 0.62 -2.75 10.33
CA MET A 84 1.20 -4.10 10.41
C MET A 84 2.50 -4.17 11.23
N HIS A 85 3.22 -3.06 11.41
CA HIS A 85 4.55 -3.08 12.03
C HIS A 85 4.64 -2.22 13.30
N LEU A 86 4.42 -0.91 13.19
CA LEU A 86 4.53 0.02 14.31
C LEU A 86 3.53 1.18 14.12
N PRO A 87 2.52 1.32 14.99
CA PRO A 87 2.25 0.52 16.20
C PRO A 87 1.84 -0.94 15.92
N GLY A 88 1.48 -1.29 14.68
CA GLY A 88 1.02 -2.63 14.31
C GLY A 88 -0.49 -2.75 14.43
N PRO A 89 -1.03 -3.97 14.55
CA PRO A 89 -2.48 -4.19 14.56
C PRO A 89 -3.18 -3.29 15.58
N GLY A 90 -4.20 -2.57 15.11
CA GLY A 90 -4.89 -1.54 15.89
C GLY A 90 -4.46 -0.11 15.60
N GLY A 91 -3.31 0.07 14.95
CA GLY A 91 -2.88 1.35 14.42
C GLY A 91 -3.75 1.79 13.24
N LEU A 92 -4.15 3.06 13.26
CA LEU A 92 -4.78 3.72 12.12
C LEU A 92 -3.95 4.92 11.71
N TRP A 93 -3.61 4.97 10.42
CA TRP A 93 -3.00 6.16 9.83
C TRP A 93 -4.12 7.11 9.41
N THR A 94 -4.20 8.28 10.05
CA THR A 94 -5.35 9.19 9.91
C THR A 94 -5.15 10.27 8.85
N GLU A 95 -3.92 10.74 8.64
CA GLU A 95 -3.65 11.84 7.72
C GLU A 95 -2.25 11.77 7.09
N GLN A 96 -2.17 12.29 5.87
CA GLN A 96 -0.94 12.61 5.16
C GLN A 96 -1.00 14.09 4.80
N SER A 97 -0.07 14.90 5.31
CA SER A 97 0.02 16.35 5.08
C SER A 97 1.33 16.73 4.40
#